data_AF-A0A5E4FPP2-F1
#
_entry.id   AF-A0A5E4FPP2-F1
#
_cell.length_a   1.000
_cell.length_b   1.000
_cell.length_c   1.000
_cell.angle_alpha   90.00
_cell.angle_beta   90.00
_cell.angle_gamma   90.00
#
_symmetry.space_group_name_H-M   'P 1'
#
loop_
_entity.id
_entity.type
_entity.pdbx_description
1 polymer ?
#
loop_
_entity_poly.entity_id
_entity_poly.type
_entity_poly.pdbx_seq_one_letter_code
_entity_poly.pdbx_strand_id
1 'polypeptide(L)'
;MVEDIKQKQGEGLGKLKNCLVVGNSEVNYSDEMFSEAGLELLVSEVSEEPWKRKMIKYSGGKYQLDLIQDHDLKSKLEFIKRRYTNTKQHEIWLVGIHKLRHSGGV
;
A
#
# COMPACT_ATOMS: atom_id res chain seq x y z
N MET A 1 24.26 -13.32 -27.72
CA MET A 1 24.23 -13.15 -26.24
C MET A 1 23.20 -12.11 -25.74
N VAL A 2 22.20 -11.74 -26.55
CA VAL A 2 21.08 -10.85 -26.12
C VAL A 2 19.71 -11.53 -26.30
N GLU A 3 19.71 -12.74 -26.86
CA GLU A 3 18.49 -13.50 -27.17
C GLU A 3 18.15 -14.52 -26.06
N ASP A 4 19.15 -14.90 -25.25
CA ASP A 4 19.00 -15.85 -24.15
C ASP A 4 18.30 -15.26 -22.91
N ILE A 5 18.14 -13.93 -22.87
CA ILE A 5 17.40 -13.24 -21.79
C ILE A 5 15.88 -13.39 -21.97
N LYS A 6 15.41 -13.73 -23.19
CA LYS A 6 13.97 -13.83 -23.48
C LYS A 6 13.36 -15.18 -23.09
N GLN A 7 14.15 -16.25 -22.96
CA GLN A 7 13.62 -17.61 -22.71
C GLN A 7 13.40 -17.96 -21.23
N LYS A 8 13.90 -17.17 -20.27
CA LYS A 8 13.61 -17.38 -18.84
C LYS A 8 12.47 -16.53 -18.28
N GLN A 9 11.79 -15.75 -19.11
CA GLN A 9 10.58 -15.00 -18.69
C GLN A 9 9.34 -15.89 -18.52
N GLY A 10 9.43 -17.20 -18.77
CA GLY A 10 8.36 -18.18 -18.49
C GLY A 10 8.27 -18.64 -17.04
N GLU A 11 9.35 -18.48 -16.27
CA GLU A 11 9.40 -18.74 -14.82
C GLU A 11 9.65 -17.42 -14.06
N GLY A 12 8.98 -16.35 -14.51
CA GLY A 12 8.87 -15.13 -13.72
C GLY A 12 8.23 -15.46 -12.38
N LEU A 13 8.60 -14.72 -11.31
CA LEU A 13 8.10 -14.82 -9.93
C LEU A 13 6.79 -15.62 -9.88
N GLY A 14 6.86 -16.86 -9.37
CA GLY A 14 5.69 -17.74 -9.33
C GLY A 14 4.49 -16.98 -8.78
N LYS A 15 3.35 -17.07 -9.45
CA LYS A 15 2.18 -16.28 -9.05
C LYS A 15 1.74 -16.68 -7.64
N LEU A 16 1.41 -15.69 -6.82
CA LEU A 16 1.00 -15.93 -5.44
C LEU A 16 -0.47 -16.35 -5.43
N LYS A 17 -0.73 -17.59 -5.03
CA LYS A 17 -2.08 -18.14 -4.89
C LYS A 17 -2.70 -17.67 -3.58
N ASN A 18 -3.96 -17.22 -3.62
CA ASN A 18 -4.72 -16.78 -2.45
C ASN A 18 -4.01 -15.70 -1.60
N CYS A 19 -3.21 -14.84 -2.24
CA CYS A 19 -2.52 -13.75 -1.55
C CYS A 19 -3.24 -12.42 -1.80
N LEU A 20 -3.66 -11.77 -0.72
CA LEU A 20 -4.25 -10.44 -0.73
C LEU A 20 -3.37 -9.49 0.08
N VAL A 21 -3.03 -8.36 -0.52
CA VAL A 21 -2.25 -7.32 0.14
C VAL A 21 -3.14 -6.56 1.12
N VAL A 22 -2.63 -6.34 2.33
CA VAL A 22 -3.24 -5.47 3.34
C VAL A 22 -2.20 -4.43 3.74
N GLY A 23 -2.48 -3.18 3.42
CA GLY A 23 -1.60 -2.06 3.72
C GLY A 23 -1.82 -1.53 5.13
N ASN A 24 -0.73 -1.35 5.89
CA ASN A 24 -0.77 -0.67 7.18
C ASN A 24 -0.57 0.83 6.96
N SER A 25 -1.44 1.67 7.52
CA SER A 25 -1.38 3.13 7.34
C SER A 25 -0.61 3.86 8.43
N GLU A 26 0.02 3.14 9.36
CA GLU A 26 0.71 3.73 10.52
C GLU A 26 2.14 4.22 10.23
N VAL A 27 2.51 4.35 8.95
CA VAL A 27 3.86 4.75 8.58
C VAL A 27 4.00 6.26 8.73
N ASN A 28 4.83 6.67 9.70
CA ASN A 28 5.34 8.03 9.74
C ASN A 28 6.04 8.34 8.41
N TYR A 29 5.82 9.54 7.87
CA TYR A 29 6.37 10.00 6.58
C TYR A 29 7.91 9.90 6.54
N SER A 30 8.42 8.72 6.19
CA SER A 30 9.84 8.39 6.07
C SER A 30 10.09 7.74 4.71
N ASP A 31 11.36 7.54 4.35
CA ASP A 31 11.77 6.81 3.15
C ASP A 31 11.22 5.36 3.12
N GLU A 32 10.82 4.80 4.28
CA GLU A 32 10.23 3.45 4.41
C GLU A 32 8.88 3.34 3.69
N MET A 33 8.16 4.46 3.54
CA MET A 33 6.87 4.52 2.82
C MET A 33 7.02 4.12 1.35
N PHE A 34 8.17 4.40 0.72
CA PHE A 34 8.42 4.03 -0.68
C PHE A 34 8.69 2.54 -0.84
N SER A 35 9.43 1.93 0.10
CA SER A 35 9.67 0.49 0.09
C SER A 35 8.39 -0.31 0.33
N GLU A 36 7.55 0.12 1.27
CA GLU A 36 6.27 -0.55 1.55
C GLU A 36 5.31 -0.42 0.36
N ALA A 37 5.15 0.78 -0.19
CA ALA A 37 4.31 0.98 -1.38
C ALA A 37 4.78 0.14 -2.59
N GLY A 38 6.10 -0.03 -2.74
CA GLY A 38 6.69 -0.91 -3.76
C GLY A 38 6.37 -2.38 -3.53
N LEU A 39 6.46 -2.84 -2.27
CA LEU A 39 6.11 -4.22 -1.88
C LEU A 39 4.62 -4.49 -2.06
N GLU A 40 3.75 -3.59 -1.60
CA GLU A 40 2.30 -3.67 -1.80
C GLU A 40 1.95 -3.80 -3.29
N LEU A 41 2.59 -2.98 -4.13
CA LEU A 41 2.38 -3.03 -5.57
C LEU A 41 2.85 -4.36 -6.16
N LEU A 42 4.07 -4.80 -5.81
CA LEU A 42 4.65 -6.04 -6.30
C LEU A 42 3.75 -7.23 -5.98
N VAL A 43 3.38 -7.39 -4.71
CA VAL A 43 2.53 -8.49 -4.25
C VAL A 43 1.18 -8.44 -4.97
N SER A 44 0.56 -7.26 -5.10
CA SER A 44 -0.72 -7.14 -5.79
C SER A 44 -0.65 -7.55 -7.28
N GLU A 45 0.46 -7.30 -7.97
CA GLU A 45 0.62 -7.65 -9.39
C GLU A 45 0.92 -9.15 -9.59
N VAL A 46 1.67 -9.77 -8.67
CA VAL A 46 2.00 -11.21 -8.76
C VAL A 46 0.91 -12.11 -8.16
N SER A 47 -0.03 -11.55 -7.40
CA SER A 47 -1.21 -12.28 -6.92
C SER A 47 -2.09 -12.77 -8.08
N GLU A 48 -2.60 -13.99 -7.96
CA GLU A 48 -3.59 -14.53 -8.88
C GLU A 48 -4.99 -13.93 -8.68
N GLU A 49 -5.87 -14.18 -9.65
CA GLU A 49 -7.30 -13.91 -9.47
C GLU A 49 -7.85 -14.70 -8.25
N PRO A 50 -8.78 -14.13 -7.48
CA PRO A 50 -9.50 -12.87 -7.71
C PRO A 50 -8.81 -11.64 -7.10
N TRP A 51 -7.59 -11.76 -6.58
CA TRP A 51 -6.92 -10.73 -5.78
C TRP A 51 -5.92 -9.88 -6.56
N LYS A 52 -5.66 -10.24 -7.82
CA LYS A 52 -4.78 -9.48 -8.71
C LYS A 52 -5.16 -8.01 -8.72
N ARG A 53 -4.16 -7.16 -8.45
CA ARG A 53 -4.26 -5.68 -8.36
C ARG A 53 -5.25 -5.16 -7.31
N LYS A 54 -5.69 -6.01 -6.39
CA LYS A 54 -6.54 -5.62 -5.27
C LYS A 54 -5.72 -5.50 -4.00
N MET A 55 -6.06 -4.51 -3.18
CA MET A 55 -5.42 -4.31 -1.88
C MET A 55 -6.44 -3.79 -0.88
N ILE A 56 -6.32 -4.21 0.38
CA ILE A 56 -7.07 -3.63 1.49
C ILE A 56 -6.27 -2.47 2.07
N LYS A 57 -6.88 -1.30 2.20
CA LYS A 57 -6.29 -0.17 2.91
C LYS A 57 -7.26 0.49 3.87
N TYR A 58 -6.70 1.03 4.95
CA TYR A 58 -7.44 1.86 5.89
C TYR A 58 -7.59 3.26 5.33
N SER A 59 -8.83 3.72 5.15
CA SER A 59 -9.14 5.06 4.66
C SER A 59 -10.45 5.54 5.27
N GLY A 60 -10.47 6.79 5.74
CA GLY A 60 -11.67 7.42 6.29
C GLY A 60 -12.29 6.69 7.49
N GLY A 61 -11.48 6.00 8.31
CA GLY A 61 -11.95 5.32 9.52
C GLY A 61 -12.33 3.85 9.36
N LYS A 62 -12.15 3.26 8.17
CA LYS A 62 -12.47 1.85 7.91
C LYS A 62 -11.53 1.23 6.87
N TYR A 63 -11.39 -0.09 6.90
CA TYR A 63 -10.74 -0.85 5.83
C TYR A 63 -11.62 -0.91 4.59
N GLN A 64 -11.01 -0.69 3.43
CA GLN A 64 -11.66 -0.71 2.13
C GLN A 64 -10.82 -1.53 1.15
N LEU A 65 -11.48 -2.27 0.27
CA LEU A 65 -10.82 -3.00 -0.81
C LEU A 65 -10.74 -2.09 -2.04
N ASP A 66 -9.53 -1.78 -2.46
CA ASP A 66 -9.23 -0.96 -3.62
C ASP A 66 -8.73 -1.80 -4.79
N LEU A 67 -9.06 -1.39 -6.01
CA LEU A 67 -8.52 -1.92 -7.26
C LEU A 67 -7.56 -0.90 -7.86
N ILE A 68 -6.33 -1.31 -8.13
CA ILE A 68 -5.32 -0.49 -8.80
C ILE A 68 -5.59 -0.54 -10.31
N GLN A 69 -6.11 0.56 -10.86
CA GLN A 69 -6.52 0.65 -12.27
C GLN A 69 -5.45 1.24 -13.19
N ASP A 70 -4.46 1.95 -12.63
CA ASP A 70 -3.44 2.67 -13.41
C ASP A 70 -2.57 1.72 -14.25
N HIS A 71 -2.04 2.22 -15.36
CA HIS A 71 -1.30 1.40 -16.32
C HIS A 71 0.21 1.42 -16.09
N ASP A 72 0.80 2.60 -15.87
CA ASP A 72 2.23 2.76 -15.66
C ASP A 72 2.63 2.62 -14.18
N LEU A 73 3.88 2.23 -13.96
CA LEU A 73 4.43 1.98 -12.62
C LEU A 73 4.32 3.22 -11.71
N LYS A 74 4.55 4.42 -12.26
CA LYS A 74 4.55 5.66 -11.49
C LYS A 74 3.14 5.96 -10.99
N SER A 75 2.15 5.89 -11.86
CA SER A 75 0.75 6.15 -11.50
C SER A 75 0.23 5.14 -10.47
N LYS A 76 0.57 3.85 -10.61
CA LYS A 76 0.24 2.82 -9.60
C LYS A 76 0.87 3.10 -8.24
N LEU A 77 2.14 3.49 -8.23
CA LEU A 77 2.83 3.81 -6.98
C LEU A 77 2.24 5.08 -6.33
N GLU A 78 1.91 6.10 -7.13
CA GLU A 78 1.25 7.32 -6.63
C GLU A 78 -0.17 7.05 -6.09
N PHE A 79 -0.93 6.14 -6.73
CA PHE A 79 -2.22 5.67 -6.21
C PHE A 79 -2.08 5.13 -4.79
N ILE A 80 -1.11 4.23 -4.59
CA ILE A 80 -0.82 3.60 -3.31
C ILE A 80 -0.36 4.64 -2.27
N LYS A 81 0.53 5.56 -2.66
CA LYS A 81 1.05 6.64 -1.81
C LYS A 81 -0.04 7.59 -1.32
N ARG A 82 -0.93 8.03 -2.22
CA ARG A 82 -2.03 8.95 -1.87
C ARG A 82 -2.93 8.38 -0.77
N ARG A 83 -3.00 7.06 -0.62
CA ARG A 83 -3.78 6.42 0.45
C ARG A 83 -3.09 6.45 1.81
N TYR A 84 -1.76 6.57 1.89
CA TYR A 84 -1.06 6.82 3.17
C TYR A 84 -1.35 8.24 3.67
N THR A 85 -1.40 9.22 2.77
CA THR A 85 -1.50 10.64 3.13
C THR A 85 -2.91 11.13 3.44
N ASN A 86 -3.94 10.41 3.02
CA ASN A 86 -5.35 10.76 3.23
C ASN A 86 -5.94 10.16 4.52
N THR A 87 -5.12 9.57 5.37
CA THR A 87 -5.59 9.10 6.67
C THR A 87 -5.78 10.30 7.59
N LYS A 88 -7.04 10.53 8.00
CA LYS A 88 -7.40 11.43 9.11
C LYS A 88 -6.74 11.07 10.46
N GLN A 89 -5.82 10.09 10.48
CA GLN A 89 -5.01 9.75 11.64
C GLN A 89 -4.19 10.94 12.13
N HIS A 90 -3.74 11.84 11.25
CA HIS A 90 -3.06 13.07 11.70
C HIS A 90 -4.01 13.96 12.54
N GLU A 91 -5.29 14.09 12.18
CA GLU A 91 -6.26 14.87 12.95
C GLU A 91 -6.69 14.15 14.24
N ILE A 92 -6.91 12.83 14.20
CA ILE A 92 -7.33 12.06 15.38
C ILE A 92 -6.21 12.00 16.42
N TRP A 93 -4.94 11.87 15.99
CA TRP A 93 -3.78 11.89 16.87
C TRP A 93 -3.57 13.29 17.47
N LEU A 94 -3.69 14.35 16.67
CA LEU A 94 -3.63 15.74 17.16
C LEU A 94 -4.76 16.07 18.15
N VAL A 95 -5.99 15.63 17.88
CA VAL A 95 -7.15 15.79 18.79
C VAL A 95 -6.94 14.99 20.06
N GLY A 96 -6.39 13.78 19.98
CA GLY A 96 -6.02 12.95 21.13
C GLY A 96 -4.98 13.63 22.02
N ILE A 97 -3.94 14.23 21.43
CA ILE A 97 -2.91 14.98 22.16
C ILE A 97 -3.47 16.25 22.78
N HIS A 98 -4.31 17.01 22.07
CA HIS A 98 -4.95 18.18 22.66
C HIS A 98 -5.80 17.80 23.87
N LYS A 99 -6.55 16.69 23.78
CA LYS A 99 -7.40 16.20 24.86
C LYS A 99 -6.61 15.69 26.07
N LEU A 100 -5.47 15.03 25.84
CA LEU A 100 -4.55 14.62 26.91
C LEU A 100 -3.84 15.82 27.56
N ARG A 101 -3.48 16.85 26.77
CA ARG A 101 -2.86 18.08 27.29
C ARG A 101 -3.80 18.92 28.15
N HIS A 102 -5.11 18.89 27.86
CA HIS A 102 -6.13 19.55 28.69
C HIS A 102 -6.63 18.70 29.87
N SER A 103 -6.35 17.39 29.87
CA SER A 103 -6.72 16.46 30.95
C SER A 103 -5.64 16.33 32.04
N GLY A 104 -4.44 16.89 31.82
CA GLY A 104 -3.28 16.77 32.71
C GLY A 104 -2.89 18.05 33.45
N GLY A 105 -3.84 18.95 33.72
CA GLY A 105 -3.62 20.10 34.59
C GLY A 105 -3.89 19.77 36.05
N VAL A 106 -2.82 19.57 36.81
CA VAL A 106 -2.76 19.76 38.27
C VAL A 106 -2.73 21.25 38.56
#